data_AF-A0A077XXH1-F1
#
_entry.id   AF-A0A077XXH1-F1
#
_cell.length_a   1.000
_cell.length_b   1.000
_cell.length_c   1.000
_cell.angle_alpha   90.00
_cell.angle_beta   90.00
_cell.angle_gamma   90.00
#
_symmetry.space_group_name_H-M   'P 1'
#
loop_
_entity.id
_entity.type
_entity.pdbx_description
1 polymer ?
#
loop_
_entity_poly.entity_id
_entity_poly.type
_entity_poly.pdbx_seq_one_letter_code
_entity_poly.pdbx_strand_id
1 'polypeptide(L)'
;MEILKFKKPSYDIRIGRQFRASLVLLGIAVLFSCTKKQAQEISPELPNETETVNVQNVTYINFAKALFETKCNSCHATGRSASARWTFNGYSSVKDHAPRINNVVLVTKTMPIGSTLSAKEIELLDAWFKRNTPEN
;
A
#
# COMPACT_ATOMS: atom_id res chain seq x y z
N MET A 1 58.20 -8.10 -32.30
CA MET A 1 57.19 -7.03 -32.36
C MET A 1 55.98 -7.52 -31.60
N GLU A 2 55.74 -6.92 -30.44
CA GLU A 2 54.51 -6.95 -29.61
C GLU A 2 53.26 -6.79 -30.51
N ILE A 3 52.02 -7.15 -30.12
CA ILE A 3 51.18 -6.56 -29.05
C ILE A 3 50.06 -7.60 -28.76
N LEU A 4 50.02 -8.29 -27.62
CA LEU A 4 49.34 -7.96 -26.36
C LEU A 4 47.82 -7.60 -26.41
N LYS A 5 47.07 -8.41 -25.62
CA LYS A 5 45.79 -8.18 -24.90
C LYS A 5 44.48 -8.39 -25.70
N PHE A 6 43.36 -8.81 -25.12
CA PHE A 6 42.88 -8.77 -23.72
C PHE A 6 41.88 -9.93 -23.50
N LYS A 7 42.12 -10.75 -22.48
CA LYS A 7 41.14 -11.70 -21.91
C LYS A 7 40.30 -10.95 -20.88
N LYS A 8 38.97 -10.89 -21.04
CA LYS A 8 38.06 -10.41 -19.99
C LYS A 8 37.81 -11.55 -18.99
N PRO A 9 37.97 -11.32 -17.68
CA PRO A 9 37.56 -12.29 -16.67
C PRO A 9 36.08 -12.11 -16.32
N SER A 10 35.31 -13.18 -16.47
CA SER A 10 34.03 -13.34 -15.78
C SER A 10 34.32 -13.71 -14.33
N TYR A 11 33.90 -12.87 -13.38
CA TYR A 11 33.97 -13.15 -11.95
C TYR A 11 32.60 -13.66 -11.49
N ASP A 12 32.58 -14.94 -11.14
CA ASP A 12 31.43 -15.63 -10.57
C ASP A 12 31.65 -15.73 -9.05
N ILE A 13 30.94 -14.90 -8.28
CA ILE A 13 31.10 -14.83 -6.82
C ILE A 13 30.12 -15.81 -6.18
N ARG A 14 30.60 -17.04 -5.94
CA ARG A 14 29.96 -18.01 -5.05
C ARG A 14 30.45 -17.79 -3.62
N ILE A 15 29.66 -17.11 -2.80
CA ILE A 15 29.90 -16.98 -1.36
C ILE A 15 29.38 -18.24 -0.67
N GLY A 16 30.31 -19.15 -0.39
CA GLY A 16 30.11 -20.37 0.39
C GLY A 16 30.94 -20.37 1.67
N ARG A 17 30.24 -20.10 2.78
CA ARG A 17 30.22 -20.84 4.06
C ARG A 17 31.56 -21.25 4.75
N GLN A 18 31.62 -20.84 6.03
CA GLN A 18 32.38 -21.35 7.18
C GLN A 18 33.82 -20.87 7.39
N PHE A 19 34.04 -19.94 8.34
CA PHE A 19 35.27 -19.93 9.13
C PHE A 19 35.02 -19.52 10.60
N ARG A 20 34.92 -20.56 11.43
CA ARG A 20 35.60 -20.82 12.73
C ARG A 20 35.70 -19.67 13.76
N ALA A 21 35.17 -20.00 14.94
CA ALA A 21 35.27 -19.27 16.20
C ALA A 21 36.72 -18.96 16.65
N SER A 22 36.91 -17.79 17.25
CA SER A 22 37.85 -17.62 18.36
C SER A 22 37.46 -16.44 19.25
N LEU A 23 37.48 -16.74 20.54
CA LEU A 23 37.06 -15.97 21.70
C LEU A 23 38.23 -15.09 22.18
N VAL A 24 38.07 -13.77 22.24
CA VAL A 24 38.93 -12.90 23.08
C VAL A 24 38.04 -11.89 23.80
N LEU A 25 37.82 -12.16 25.09
CA LEU A 25 37.31 -11.23 26.10
C LEU A 25 38.40 -10.22 26.46
N LEU A 26 38.13 -8.92 26.37
CA LEU A 26 38.63 -7.96 27.35
C LEU A 26 37.78 -6.68 27.35
N GLY A 27 37.14 -6.42 28.48
CA GLY A 27 36.23 -5.30 28.67
C GLY A 27 36.92 -4.00 29.08
N ILE A 28 36.25 -2.88 28.80
CA ILE A 28 36.35 -1.65 29.58
C ILE A 28 34.95 -1.04 29.62
N ALA A 29 34.33 -1.07 30.80
CA ALA A 29 33.19 -0.23 31.13
C ALA A 29 33.71 1.18 31.45
N VAL A 30 33.28 2.20 30.71
CA VAL A 30 33.37 3.60 31.13
C VAL A 30 31.96 4.17 31.12
N LEU A 31 31.54 4.58 32.31
CA LEU A 31 30.29 5.27 32.60
C LEU A 31 30.45 6.78 32.36
N PHE A 32 29.32 7.44 32.08
CA PHE A 32 29.07 8.90 32.08
C PHE A 32 29.67 9.67 30.88
N SER A 33 28.97 10.57 30.18
CA SER A 33 27.82 11.37 30.58
C SER A 33 27.01 11.78 29.34
N CYS A 34 25.69 11.76 29.48
CA CYS A 34 24.76 12.40 28.55
C CYS A 34 25.12 13.88 28.38
N THR A 35 25.38 14.31 27.15
CA THR A 35 25.12 15.71 26.77
C THR A 35 24.05 15.69 25.69
N LYS A 36 22.80 15.50 26.11
CA LYS A 36 21.67 15.98 25.30
C LYS A 36 21.59 17.47 25.58
N LYS A 37 22.13 18.28 24.67
CA LYS A 37 21.85 19.72 24.64
C LYS A 37 20.34 19.89 24.55
N GLN A 38 19.78 20.42 25.63
CA GLN A 38 18.43 20.93 25.70
C GLN A 38 18.39 22.20 24.84
N ALA A 39 17.61 22.18 23.76
CA ALA A 39 17.26 23.36 23.00
C ALA A 39 15.80 23.24 22.57
N GLN A 40 15.01 24.19 23.09
CA GLN A 40 13.60 24.48 22.85
C GLN A 40 12.57 23.36 23.12
N GLU A 41 11.86 23.55 24.22
CA GLU A 41 10.48 23.10 24.38
C GLU A 41 9.61 23.83 23.35
N ILE A 42 9.13 23.09 22.35
CA ILE A 42 7.95 23.46 21.56
C ILE A 42 7.00 22.26 21.66
N SER A 43 5.89 22.48 22.37
CA SER A 43 4.72 21.62 22.39
C SER A 43 3.54 22.46 21.88
N PRO A 44 2.58 21.92 21.14
CA PRO A 44 2.65 20.86 20.14
C PRO A 44 2.01 21.32 18.82
N GLU A 45 2.63 21.06 17.68
CA GLU A 45 1.83 20.77 16.48
C GLU A 45 2.44 19.54 15.83
N LEU A 46 1.94 18.39 16.29
CA LEU A 46 2.13 17.14 15.60
C LEU A 46 1.58 17.36 14.18
N PRO A 47 2.38 17.21 13.12
CA PRO A 47 1.88 17.35 11.77
C PRO A 47 0.77 16.33 11.58
N ASN A 48 -0.45 16.84 11.43
CA ASN A 48 -1.67 16.18 10.98
C ASN A 48 -1.71 14.68 11.31
N GLU A 49 -2.31 14.36 12.47
CA GLU A 49 -2.82 13.03 12.74
C GLU A 49 -3.49 12.53 11.45
N THR A 50 -2.93 11.51 10.82
CA THR A 50 -3.59 10.83 9.69
C THR A 50 -4.94 10.37 10.19
N GLU A 51 -5.97 11.16 9.89
CA GLU A 51 -7.33 10.90 10.35
C GLU A 51 -7.72 9.50 9.88
N THR A 52 -7.95 8.60 10.83
CA THR A 52 -8.28 7.21 10.48
C THR A 52 -9.60 7.18 9.72
N VAL A 53 -9.62 6.48 8.58
CA VAL A 53 -10.82 6.41 7.74
C VAL A 53 -11.90 5.59 8.44
N ASN A 54 -13.07 6.19 8.59
CA ASN A 54 -14.26 5.66 9.24
C ASN A 54 -15.51 5.97 8.42
N VAL A 55 -16.67 5.51 8.88
CA VAL A 55 -17.93 5.64 8.12
C VAL A 55 -18.40 7.10 7.98
N GLN A 56 -17.94 8.00 8.83
CA GLN A 56 -18.27 9.43 8.79
C GLN A 56 -17.39 10.23 7.82
N ASN A 57 -16.13 9.84 7.63
CA ASN A 57 -15.16 10.58 6.81
C ASN A 57 -14.71 9.84 5.53
N VAL A 58 -15.23 8.64 5.25
CA VAL A 58 -14.86 7.85 4.04
C VAL A 58 -15.16 8.58 2.73
N THR A 59 -14.19 8.69 1.84
CA THR A 59 -14.32 9.38 0.55
C THR A 59 -13.71 8.54 -0.57
N TYR A 60 -13.86 8.99 -1.81
CA TYR A 60 -13.22 8.33 -2.94
C TYR A 60 -11.69 8.36 -2.78
N ILE A 61 -11.14 9.53 -2.46
CA ILE A 61 -9.69 9.73 -2.36
C ILE A 61 -9.07 8.93 -1.21
N ASN A 62 -9.69 8.89 -0.04
CA ASN A 62 -9.07 8.27 1.14
C ASN A 62 -9.32 6.75 1.25
N PHE A 63 -10.25 6.18 0.48
CA PHE A 63 -10.58 4.75 0.55
C PHE A 63 -11.06 4.15 -0.77
N ALA A 64 -12.15 4.65 -1.34
CA ALA A 64 -12.88 3.88 -2.36
C ALA A 64 -12.04 3.68 -3.64
N LYS A 65 -11.23 4.67 -4.03
CA LYS A 65 -10.30 4.57 -5.16
C LYS A 65 -9.37 3.37 -5.02
N ALA A 66 -8.67 3.25 -3.90
CA ALA A 66 -7.75 2.15 -3.65
C ALA A 66 -8.48 0.79 -3.65
N LEU A 67 -9.70 0.73 -3.13
CA LEU A 67 -10.52 -0.47 -3.19
C LEU A 67 -10.85 -0.88 -4.63
N PHE A 68 -11.32 0.05 -5.48
CA PHE A 68 -11.63 -0.26 -6.87
C PHE A 68 -10.38 -0.63 -7.68
N GLU A 69 -9.27 0.05 -7.45
CA GLU A 69 -7.98 -0.24 -8.09
C GLU A 69 -7.46 -1.64 -7.73
N THR A 70 -7.62 -2.07 -6.48
CA THR A 70 -7.06 -3.34 -6.00
C THR A 70 -8.00 -4.54 -6.18
N LYS A 71 -9.31 -4.35 -6.01
CA LYS A 71 -10.30 -5.45 -5.99
C LYS A 71 -11.12 -5.57 -7.26
N CYS A 72 -11.23 -4.51 -8.06
CA CYS A 72 -12.14 -4.47 -9.21
C CYS A 72 -11.41 -4.36 -10.55
N ASN A 73 -10.30 -3.61 -10.58
CA ASN A 73 -9.63 -3.22 -11.82
C ASN A 73 -9.10 -4.41 -12.65
N SER A 74 -8.73 -5.52 -12.03
CA SER A 74 -8.22 -6.71 -12.74
C SER A 74 -9.17 -7.23 -13.82
N CYS A 75 -10.49 -7.13 -13.58
CA CYS A 75 -11.54 -7.53 -14.52
C CYS A 75 -12.21 -6.32 -15.19
N HIS A 76 -12.24 -5.16 -14.53
CA HIS A 76 -12.98 -3.99 -14.97
C HIS A 76 -12.14 -2.88 -15.61
N ALA A 77 -10.81 -3.02 -15.79
CA ALA A 77 -10.05 -2.05 -16.58
C ALA A 77 -10.41 -2.13 -18.08
N THR A 78 -10.07 -1.09 -18.84
CA THR A 78 -10.19 -1.08 -20.31
C THR A 78 -9.55 -2.33 -20.93
N GLY A 79 -10.29 -3.04 -21.79
CA GLY A 79 -9.81 -4.24 -22.47
C GLY A 79 -9.75 -5.51 -21.61
N ARG A 80 -10.23 -5.47 -20.36
CA ARG A 80 -10.33 -6.65 -19.48
C ARG A 80 -11.64 -7.39 -19.67
N SER A 81 -11.71 -8.60 -19.13
CA SER A 81 -12.81 -9.56 -19.35
C SER A 81 -14.20 -9.02 -19.02
N ALA A 82 -14.34 -8.08 -18.08
CA ALA A 82 -15.61 -7.49 -17.68
C ALA A 82 -15.80 -6.04 -18.16
N SER A 83 -14.87 -5.48 -18.94
CA SER A 83 -14.93 -4.11 -19.45
C SER A 83 -16.21 -3.81 -20.26
N ALA A 84 -16.73 -4.79 -20.99
CA ALA A 84 -17.99 -4.68 -21.74
C ALA A 84 -19.23 -4.51 -20.86
N ARG A 85 -19.17 -4.83 -19.56
CA ARG A 85 -20.28 -4.66 -18.60
C ARG A 85 -20.15 -3.37 -17.82
N TRP A 86 -18.93 -3.04 -17.43
CA TRP A 86 -18.55 -1.81 -16.77
C TRP A 86 -17.04 -1.68 -16.86
N THR A 87 -16.57 -0.51 -17.30
CA THR A 87 -15.14 -0.17 -17.32
C THR A 87 -14.86 0.83 -16.20
N PHE A 88 -14.01 0.44 -15.25
CA PHE A 88 -13.46 1.35 -14.25
C PHE A 88 -12.40 2.23 -14.89
N ASN A 89 -12.62 3.55 -14.90
CA ASN A 89 -11.69 4.56 -15.42
C ASN A 89 -11.61 5.81 -14.54
N GLY A 90 -11.94 5.69 -13.25
CA GLY A 90 -11.92 6.78 -12.27
C GLY A 90 -13.26 7.02 -11.59
N TYR A 91 -13.32 8.09 -10.78
CA TYR A 91 -14.46 8.41 -9.93
C TYR A 91 -15.80 8.49 -10.69
N SER A 92 -15.83 9.19 -11.82
CA SER A 92 -17.05 9.35 -12.63
C SER A 92 -17.64 8.01 -13.07
N SER A 93 -16.84 7.07 -13.58
CA SER A 93 -17.35 5.74 -13.95
C SER A 93 -17.98 4.97 -12.80
N VAL A 94 -17.47 5.14 -11.57
CA VAL A 94 -18.06 4.51 -10.39
C VAL A 94 -19.35 5.23 -10.02
N LYS A 95 -19.33 6.56 -9.95
CA LYS A 95 -20.49 7.39 -9.58
C LYS A 95 -21.67 7.17 -10.51
N ASP A 96 -21.43 7.21 -11.81
CA ASP A 96 -22.47 7.04 -12.84
C ASP A 96 -23.10 5.64 -12.82
N HIS A 97 -22.40 4.66 -12.24
CA HIS A 97 -22.85 3.28 -12.11
C HIS A 97 -23.12 2.86 -10.66
N ALA A 98 -23.15 3.81 -9.72
CA ALA A 98 -23.20 3.54 -8.28
C ALA A 98 -24.35 2.61 -7.87
N PRO A 99 -25.60 2.75 -8.38
CA PRO A 99 -26.68 1.84 -8.00
C PRO A 99 -26.39 0.38 -8.36
N ARG A 100 -25.81 0.15 -9.55
CA ARG A 100 -25.47 -1.20 -10.02
C ARG A 100 -24.30 -1.78 -9.25
N ILE A 101 -23.25 -0.98 -9.02
CA ILE A 101 -22.06 -1.41 -8.27
C ILE A 101 -22.46 -1.76 -6.83
N ASN A 102 -23.22 -0.89 -6.16
CA ASN A 102 -23.75 -1.15 -4.82
C ASN A 102 -24.55 -2.46 -4.80
N ASN A 103 -25.48 -2.65 -5.74
CA ASN A 103 -26.28 -3.87 -5.79
C ASN A 103 -25.41 -5.13 -5.90
N VAL A 104 -24.45 -5.19 -6.84
CA VAL A 104 -23.69 -6.42 -7.08
C VAL A 104 -22.61 -6.71 -6.03
N VAL A 105 -22.11 -5.67 -5.34
CA VAL A 105 -21.05 -5.79 -4.32
C VAL A 105 -21.62 -5.95 -2.92
N LEU A 106 -22.63 -5.16 -2.54
CA LEU A 106 -23.11 -5.07 -1.16
C LEU A 106 -24.43 -5.81 -0.94
N VAL A 107 -25.31 -5.85 -1.94
CA VAL A 107 -26.64 -6.49 -1.82
C VAL A 107 -26.58 -7.97 -2.21
N THR A 108 -26.26 -8.25 -3.48
CA THR A 108 -26.22 -9.63 -3.99
C THR A 108 -24.88 -10.32 -3.74
N LYS A 109 -23.83 -9.54 -3.47
CA LYS A 109 -22.46 -10.02 -3.15
C LYS A 109 -21.90 -10.98 -4.20
N THR A 110 -22.27 -10.76 -5.46
CA THR A 110 -21.77 -11.54 -6.62
C THR A 110 -20.43 -11.04 -7.15
N MET A 111 -19.95 -9.89 -6.65
CA MET A 111 -18.66 -9.30 -6.99
C MET A 111 -17.87 -9.01 -5.71
N PRO A 112 -16.53 -9.12 -5.75
CA PRO A 112 -15.69 -9.53 -6.88
C PRO A 112 -15.68 -11.06 -7.09
N ILE A 113 -15.56 -11.50 -8.35
CA ILE A 113 -15.43 -12.93 -8.68
C ILE A 113 -14.04 -13.42 -8.28
N GLY A 114 -13.98 -14.55 -7.58
CA GLY A 114 -12.70 -15.18 -7.17
C GLY A 114 -11.96 -14.43 -6.06
N SER A 115 -12.59 -13.45 -5.42
CA SER A 115 -12.07 -12.74 -4.25
C SER A 115 -13.22 -12.35 -3.33
N THR A 116 -12.92 -11.69 -2.22
CA THR A 116 -13.91 -11.17 -1.28
C THR A 116 -13.46 -9.81 -0.74
N LEU A 117 -14.43 -9.03 -0.25
CA LEU A 117 -14.16 -7.87 0.59
C LEU A 117 -14.18 -8.33 2.05
N SER A 118 -13.28 -7.76 2.85
CA SER A 118 -13.32 -7.84 4.30
C SER A 118 -14.56 -7.12 4.85
N ALA A 119 -14.93 -7.43 6.10
CA ALA A 119 -16.03 -6.76 6.78
C ALA A 119 -15.83 -5.23 6.86
N LYS A 120 -14.59 -4.78 7.10
CA LYS A 120 -14.27 -3.35 7.16
C LYS A 120 -14.39 -2.67 5.80
N GLU A 121 -13.94 -3.32 4.72
CA GLU A 121 -14.11 -2.79 3.37
C GLU A 121 -15.59 -2.68 2.98
N ILE A 122 -16.42 -3.67 3.35
CA ILE A 122 -17.88 -3.64 3.15
C ILE A 122 -18.50 -2.47 3.92
N GLU A 123 -18.16 -2.30 5.20
CA GLU A 123 -18.68 -1.23 6.06
C GLU A 123 -18.36 0.16 5.49
N LEU A 124 -17.10 0.40 5.12
CA LEU A 124 -16.67 1.68 4.57
C LEU A 124 -17.26 1.94 3.19
N LEU A 125 -17.36 0.92 2.33
CA LEU A 125 -17.95 1.07 1.00
C LEU A 125 -19.45 1.35 1.07
N ASP A 126 -20.18 0.68 1.95
CA ASP A 126 -21.60 0.92 2.21
C ASP A 126 -21.84 2.35 2.73
N ALA A 127 -21.03 2.79 3.70
CA ALA A 127 -21.08 4.16 4.20
C ALA A 127 -20.79 5.20 3.11
N TRP A 128 -19.80 4.94 2.25
CA TRP A 128 -19.47 5.82 1.13
C TRP A 128 -20.62 5.95 0.12
N PHE A 129 -21.29 4.86 -0.23
CA PHE A 129 -22.48 4.92 -1.09
C PHE A 129 -23.65 5.64 -0.41
N LYS A 130 -23.93 5.37 0.88
CA LYS A 130 -24.99 6.03 1.64
C LYS A 130 -24.77 7.54 1.80
N ARG A 131 -23.52 7.99 1.81
CA ARG A 131 -23.13 9.40 1.82
C ARG A 131 -23.13 10.04 0.44
N ASN A 132 -23.73 9.39 -0.55
CA ASN A 132 -23.83 9.86 -1.93
C ASN A 132 -22.45 10.01 -2.63
N THR A 133 -21.54 9.07 -2.37
CA THR A 133 -20.24 8.95 -3.06
C THR A 133 -19.37 10.21 -3.00
N PRO A 134 -19.05 10.76 -1.80
CA PRO A 134 -18.21 11.94 -1.70
C PRO A 134 -16.83 11.68 -2.33
N GLU A 135 -16.34 12.61 -3.14
CA GLU A 135 -15.03 12.49 -3.79
C GLU A 135 -13.90 12.83 -2.80
N ASN A 136 -14.06 13.93 -2.06
CA ASN A 136 -13.11 14.49 -1.10
C ASN A 136 -13.67 14.50 0.32
#